data_AF-A0A257A1X4-F1
#
_entry.id   AF-A0A257A1X4-F1
#
_cell.length_a   1.000
_cell.length_b   1.000
_cell.length_c   1.000
_cell.angle_alpha   90.00
_cell.angle_beta   90.00
_cell.angle_gamma   90.00
#
_symmetry.space_group_name_H-M   'P 1'
#
loop_
_entity.id
_entity.type
_entity.pdbx_description
1 polymer ?
#
loop_
_entity_poly.entity_id
_entity_poly.type
_entity_poly.pdbx_seq_one_letter_code
_entity_poly.pdbx_strand_id
1 'polypeptide(L)'
;MEDYAYILDYLPQGRPDEKSFRRVPLAIAVGEKEFKLFELIPKPNVSLIIGERIYIGKDIEKREKIEHVKRRIAYDELTNAAKSELPYVLEEIVKRREEDFVRFFNEATPIT
;
A
#
# COMPACT_ATOMS: atom_id res chain seq x y z
N MET A 1 -12.81 -4.28 -0.73
CA MET A 1 -12.36 -3.04 -1.41
C MET A 1 -11.50 -2.30 -0.42
N GLU A 2 -10.35 -1.78 -0.84
CA GLU A 2 -9.42 -1.07 0.03
C GLU A 2 -9.77 0.42 0.07
N ASP A 3 -9.94 0.96 1.27
CA ASP A 3 -10.18 2.39 1.48
C ASP A 3 -8.89 3.12 1.87
N TYR A 4 -7.98 2.42 2.53
CA TYR A 4 -6.71 2.92 3.01
C TYR A 4 -5.57 1.97 2.63
N ALA A 5 -4.39 2.54 2.49
CA ALA A 5 -3.15 1.81 2.25
C ALA A 5 -1.99 2.47 3.02
N TYR A 6 -0.90 1.73 3.19
CA TYR A 6 0.32 2.21 3.82
C TYR A 6 1.44 2.23 2.79
N ILE A 7 2.20 3.33 2.72
CA ILE A 7 3.32 3.48 1.79
C ILE A 7 4.47 2.55 2.19
N LEU A 8 4.99 1.80 1.21
CA LEU A 8 6.15 0.91 1.36
C LEU A 8 7.40 1.49 0.69
N ASP A 9 7.23 2.23 -0.41
CA ASP A 9 8.33 2.85 -1.15
C ASP A 9 7.80 4.01 -2.01
N TYR A 10 8.67 4.96 -2.34
CA TYR A 10 8.37 6.07 -3.24
C TYR A 10 9.47 6.20 -4.29
N LEU A 11 9.05 6.16 -5.57
CA LEU A 11 9.91 6.27 -6.74
C LEU A 11 9.60 7.58 -7.50
N PRO A 12 10.29 8.70 -7.19
CA PRO A 12 10.02 9.99 -7.85
C PRO A 12 10.26 9.96 -9.36
N GLN A 13 11.15 9.09 -9.83
CA GLN A 13 11.51 8.93 -11.25
C GLN A 13 10.78 7.76 -11.92
N GLY A 14 9.79 7.16 -11.23
CA GLY A 14 9.10 5.96 -11.70
C GLY A 14 9.95 4.71 -11.70
N ARG A 15 9.43 3.65 -12.34
CA ARG A 15 10.11 2.35 -12.40
C ARG A 15 11.32 2.38 -13.34
N PRO A 16 12.47 1.83 -12.92
CA PRO A 16 13.67 1.81 -13.76
C PRO A 16 13.51 0.91 -15.00
N ASP A 17 12.69 -0.13 -14.91
CA ASP A 17 12.37 -1.06 -15.99
C ASP A 17 11.35 -0.51 -17.01
N GLU A 18 10.65 0.58 -16.68
CA GLU A 18 9.77 1.26 -17.64
C GLU A 18 10.57 2.09 -18.65
N LYS A 19 10.10 2.11 -19.90
CA LYS A 19 10.67 2.97 -20.96
C LYS A 19 10.62 4.43 -20.51
N SER A 20 11.68 5.21 -20.74
CA SER A 20 11.84 6.56 -20.19
C SER A 20 10.66 7.50 -20.45
N PHE A 21 10.01 7.41 -21.61
CA PHE A 21 8.85 8.24 -21.95
C PHE A 21 7.55 7.88 -21.21
N ARG A 22 7.51 6.73 -20.53
CA ARG A 22 6.36 6.26 -19.72
C ARG A 22 6.60 6.39 -18.23
N ARG A 23 7.82 6.75 -17.80
CA ARG A 23 8.17 6.86 -16.39
C ARG A 23 7.41 8.03 -15.79
N VAL A 24 6.65 7.72 -14.75
CA VAL A 24 5.91 8.68 -13.95
C VAL A 24 6.23 8.43 -12.47
N PRO A 25 6.26 9.47 -11.63
CA PRO A 25 6.39 9.29 -10.18
C PRO A 25 5.33 8.30 -9.69
N LEU A 26 5.74 7.35 -8.85
CA LEU A 26 4.82 6.37 -8.28
C LEU A 26 5.23 5.99 -6.86
N ALA A 27 4.26 5.55 -6.09
CA ALA A 27 4.47 4.96 -4.78
C ALA A 27 4.00 3.51 -4.76
N ILE A 28 4.68 2.69 -3.98
CA ILE A 28 4.28 1.30 -3.72
C ILE A 28 3.63 1.26 -2.35
N ALA A 29 2.50 0.57 -2.23
CA ALA A 29 1.73 0.54 -0.98
C ALA A 29 1.05 -0.81 -0.75
N VAL A 30 0.71 -1.09 0.52
CA VAL A 30 -0.10 -2.24 0.95
C VAL A 30 -1.44 -1.78 1.51
N GLY A 31 -2.54 -2.40 1.07
CA GLY A 31 -3.88 -2.14 1.56
C GLY A 31 -4.07 -2.53 3.02
N GLU A 32 -4.84 -1.75 3.76
CA GLU A 32 -5.05 -1.97 5.19
C GLU A 32 -5.93 -3.18 5.50
N LYS A 33 -6.93 -3.48 4.64
CA LYS A 33 -7.96 -4.49 4.94
C LYS A 33 -7.61 -5.88 4.43
N GLU A 34 -7.30 -5.99 3.14
CA GLU A 34 -7.08 -7.24 2.40
C GLU A 34 -5.61 -7.42 1.99
N PHE A 35 -4.70 -6.55 2.48
CA PHE A 35 -3.26 -6.60 2.21
C PHE A 35 -2.90 -6.62 0.73
N LYS A 36 -3.73 -6.01 -0.11
CA LYS A 36 -3.48 -5.90 -1.56
C LYS A 36 -2.32 -4.95 -1.81
N LEU A 37 -1.40 -5.32 -2.70
CA LEU A 37 -0.27 -4.49 -3.08
C LEU A 37 -0.63 -3.63 -4.30
N PHE A 38 -0.21 -2.37 -4.27
CA PHE A 38 -0.56 -1.39 -5.30
C PHE A 38 0.64 -0.56 -5.73
N GLU A 39 0.59 -0.15 -6.99
CA GLU A 39 1.25 1.07 -7.47
C GLU A 39 0.24 2.21 -7.46
N LEU A 40 0.62 3.33 -6.86
CA LEU A 40 -0.18 4.54 -6.71
C LEU A 40 0.49 5.69 -7.44
N ILE A 41 -0.31 6.54 -8.08
CA ILE A 41 0.17 7.81 -8.63
C ILE A 41 -0.05 8.89 -7.57
N PRO A 42 1.02 9.49 -7.01
CA PRO A 42 0.90 10.62 -6.10
C PRO A 42 0.48 11.88 -6.86
N LYS A 43 -0.17 12.80 -6.15
CA LYS A 43 -0.42 14.15 -6.68
C LYS A 43 0.91 14.91 -6.87
N PRO A 44 0.95 15.95 -7.73
CA PRO A 44 2.14 16.78 -7.88
C PRO A 44 2.58 17.43 -6.56
N ASN A 45 3.89 17.51 -6.34
CA ASN A 45 4.52 18.23 -5.23
C ASN A 45 4.16 17.73 -3.81
N VAL A 46 3.72 16.48 -3.66
CA VAL A 46 3.52 15.87 -2.33
C VAL A 46 4.77 15.13 -1.87
N SER A 47 4.98 15.11 -0.55
CA SER A 47 5.92 14.19 0.09
C SER A 47 5.17 12.98 0.64
N LEU A 48 5.70 11.79 0.37
CA LEU A 48 5.22 10.54 0.93
C LEU A 48 6.24 10.02 1.93
N ILE A 49 5.74 9.55 3.07
CA ILE A 49 6.55 8.98 4.14
C ILE A 49 6.32 7.46 4.15
N ILE A 50 7.37 6.67 4.31
CA ILE A 50 7.24 5.21 4.44
C ILE A 50 6.47 4.89 5.73
N GLY A 51 5.54 3.93 5.67
CA GLY A 51 4.59 3.63 6.74
C GLY A 51 3.43 4.61 6.85
N GLU A 52 3.36 5.65 6.01
CA GLU A 52 2.25 6.60 6.05
C GLU A 52 0.95 5.94 5.60
N ARG A 53 -0.08 6.03 6.46
CA ARG A 53 -1.46 5.64 6.15
C ARG A 53 -2.14 6.70 5.28
N ILE A 54 -2.52 6.31 4.08
CA ILE A 54 -3.13 7.19 3.07
C ILE A 54 -4.51 6.66 2.64
N TYR A 55 -5.41 7.57 2.27
CA TYR A 55 -6.72 7.20 1.72
C TYR A 55 -6.64 6.96 0.20
N ILE A 56 -7.15 5.81 -0.25
CA ILE A 56 -7.22 5.41 -1.67
C ILE A 56 -8.65 5.03 -2.11
N GLY A 57 -9.64 5.18 -1.23
CA GLY A 57 -11.03 4.83 -1.51
C GLY A 57 -11.68 5.66 -2.61
N LYS A 58 -12.96 5.41 -2.88
CA LYS A 58 -13.71 6.02 -4.01
C LYS A 58 -13.95 7.52 -3.89
N ASP A 59 -13.90 8.04 -2.68
CA ASP A 59 -14.14 9.45 -2.36
C ASP A 59 -12.91 10.30 -2.72
N ILE A 60 -12.91 10.89 -3.91
CA ILE A 60 -11.73 11.60 -4.45
C ILE A 60 -11.33 12.79 -3.57
N GLU A 61 -12.28 13.45 -2.91
CA GLU A 61 -12.01 14.63 -2.07
C GLU A 61 -11.18 14.26 -0.83
N LYS A 62 -11.32 13.04 -0.31
CA LYS A 62 -10.53 12.53 0.82
C LYS A 62 -9.12 12.10 0.44
N ARG A 63 -8.81 12.00 -0.85
CA ARG A 63 -7.46 11.62 -1.29
C ARG A 63 -6.57 12.86 -1.24
N GLU A 64 -5.84 13.04 -0.15
CA GLU A 64 -4.97 14.20 0.02
C GLU A 64 -3.72 14.12 -0.86
N LYS A 65 -3.02 12.98 -0.80
CA LYS A 65 -1.70 12.79 -1.44
C LYS A 65 -1.69 11.94 -2.70
N ILE A 66 -2.73 11.12 -2.90
CA ILE A 66 -2.81 10.19 -4.04
C ILE A 66 -3.81 10.70 -5.07
N GLU A 67 -3.42 10.68 -6.33
CA GLU A 67 -4.30 10.99 -7.44
C GLU A 67 -5.19 9.77 -7.74
N HIS A 68 -4.56 8.63 -8.08
CA HIS A 68 -5.26 7.39 -8.37
C HIS A 68 -4.39 6.15 -8.13
N VAL A 69 -5.05 4.99 -8.09
CA VAL A 69 -4.40 3.67 -8.08
C VAL A 69 -4.02 3.34 -9.53
N LYS A 70 -2.72 3.17 -9.83
CA LYS A 70 -2.23 2.82 -11.17
C LYS A 70 -2.63 1.37 -11.50
N ARG A 71 -2.25 0.44 -10.62
CA ARG A 71 -2.55 -0.99 -10.76
C ARG A 71 -2.31 -1.75 -9.45
N ARG A 72 -2.87 -2.96 -9.37
CA ARG A 72 -2.46 -3.98 -8.40
C ARG A 72 -1.18 -4.64 -8.88
N ILE A 73 -0.30 -5.01 -7.95
CA ILE A 73 0.94 -5.74 -8.22
C ILE A 73 1.02 -7.02 -7.38
N ALA A 74 1.86 -7.95 -7.81
CA ALA A 74 2.25 -9.13 -7.04
C ALA A 74 3.49 -8.85 -6.15
N TYR A 75 3.77 -9.75 -5.21
CA TYR A 75 4.85 -9.57 -4.23
C TYR A 75 6.25 -9.55 -4.88
N ASP A 76 6.45 -10.36 -5.90
CA ASP A 76 7.68 -10.44 -6.69
C ASP A 76 8.01 -9.11 -7.40
N GLU A 77 6.98 -8.34 -7.78
CA GLU A 77 7.11 -7.03 -8.40
C GLU A 77 7.48 -5.89 -7.44
N LEU A 78 7.47 -6.11 -6.12
CA LEU A 78 7.91 -5.12 -5.14
C LEU A 78 9.40 -4.79 -5.33
N THR A 79 9.76 -3.52 -5.11
CA THR A 79 11.18 -3.13 -5.01
C THR A 79 11.84 -3.77 -3.80
N ASN A 80 13.17 -3.85 -3.80
CA ASN A 80 13.89 -4.35 -2.63
C ASN A 80 13.61 -3.51 -1.37
N ALA A 81 13.47 -2.18 -1.53
CA ALA A 81 13.08 -1.30 -0.43
C ALA A 81 11.67 -1.63 0.09
N ALA A 82 10.67 -1.72 -0.80
CA ALA A 82 9.31 -2.09 -0.40
C ALA A 82 9.23 -3.47 0.28
N LYS A 83 10.04 -4.45 -0.18
CA LYS A 83 10.13 -5.78 0.46
C LYS A 83 10.72 -5.72 1.87
N SER A 84 11.73 -4.88 2.08
CA SER A 84 12.34 -4.67 3.40
C SER A 84 11.40 -3.98 4.37
N GLU A 85 10.59 -3.03 3.90
CA GLU A 85 9.65 -2.27 4.73
C GLU A 85 8.35 -3.02 5.04
N LEU A 86 7.92 -3.91 4.14
CA LEU A 86 6.65 -4.62 4.26
C LEU A 86 6.43 -5.32 5.60
N PRO A 87 7.38 -6.08 6.19
CA PRO A 87 7.17 -6.73 7.48
C PRO A 87 6.83 -5.76 8.61
N TYR A 88 7.50 -4.60 8.65
CA TYR A 88 7.29 -3.58 9.69
C TYR A 88 5.92 -2.92 9.54
N VAL A 89 5.53 -2.59 8.30
CA VAL A 89 4.22 -2.00 8.01
C VAL A 89 3.09 -3.00 8.28
N LEU A 90 3.28 -4.28 7.95
CA LEU A 90 2.31 -5.34 8.28
C LEU A 90 2.13 -5.49 9.78
N GLU A 91 3.22 -5.47 10.56
CA GLU A 91 3.16 -5.52 12.02
C GLU A 91 2.35 -4.34 12.58
N GLU A 92 2.55 -3.13 12.05
CA GLU A 92 1.77 -1.95 12.45
C GLU A 92 0.28 -2.11 12.12
N ILE A 93 -0.06 -2.57 10.91
CA ILE A 93 -1.44 -2.81 10.50
C ILE A 93 -2.11 -3.83 11.41
N VAL A 94 -1.42 -4.95 11.71
CA VAL A 94 -1.93 -6.00 12.59
C VAL A 94 -2.16 -5.46 14.01
N LYS A 95 -1.20 -4.70 14.56
CA LYS A 95 -1.35 -4.06 15.88
C LYS A 95 -2.53 -3.08 15.93
N ARG A 96 -2.73 -2.28 14.88
CA ARG A 96 -3.88 -1.36 14.78
C ARG A 96 -5.23 -2.07 14.65
N ARG A 97 -5.22 -3.33 14.19
CA ARG A 97 -6.41 -4.17 13.98
C ARG A 97 -6.38 -5.42 14.84
N GLU A 98 -5.75 -5.37 16.01
CA GLU A 98 -5.47 -6.54 16.85
C GLU A 98 -6.73 -7.38 17.11
N GLU A 99 -7.86 -6.72 17.38
CA GLU A 99 -9.14 -7.38 17.64
C GLU A 99 -9.55 -8.33 16.49
N ASP A 100 -9.36 -7.93 15.23
CA ASP A 100 -9.75 -8.75 14.08
C ASP A 100 -8.95 -10.06 14.04
N PHE A 101 -7.66 -10.00 14.37
CA PHE A 101 -6.76 -11.15 14.34
C PHE A 101 -6.92 -12.03 15.58
N VAL A 102 -7.04 -11.43 16.77
CA VAL A 102 -7.26 -12.17 18.02
C VAL A 102 -8.61 -12.88 17.99
N ARG A 103 -9.66 -12.22 17.50
CA ARG A 103 -11.00 -12.82 17.37
C ARG A 103 -10.98 -14.06 16.48
N PHE A 104 -10.21 -14.04 15.38
CA PHE A 104 -10.04 -15.22 14.53
C PHE A 104 -9.54 -16.43 15.33
N PHE A 105 -8.53 -16.28 16.19
CA PHE A 105 -8.04 -17.40 17.01
C PHE A 105 -9.04 -17.85 18.08
N ASN A 106 -9.75 -16.91 18.70
CA ASN A 106 -10.68 -17.20 19.79
C ASN A 106 -12.00 -17.82 19.31
N GLU A 107 -12.44 -17.47 18.11
CA GLU A 107 -13.74 -17.88 17.53
C GLU A 107 -13.61 -18.88 16.38
N ALA A 108 -12.38 -19.28 16.01
CA ALA A 108 -12.15 -20.25 14.96
C ALA A 108 -12.92 -21.56 15.23
N THR A 109 -13.76 -21.94 14.27
CA THR A 109 -14.42 -23.24 14.24
C THR A 109 -13.46 -24.32 13.72
N PRO A 110 -13.77 -25.62 13.93
CA PRO A 110 -12.95 -26.71 13.41
C PRO A 110 -12.68 -26.57 11.91
N ILE A 111 -11.45 -26.89 11.51
CA ILE A 111 -10.97 -26.91 10.12
C ILE A 111 -11.70 -27.97 9.28
N THR A 112 -11.85 -27.70 7.98
CA THR A 112 -12.32 -28.63 6.93
C THR A 112 -11.14 -29.21 6.17
#